data_AF-A0A650ENT3-F1
#
_entry.id   AF-A0A650ENT3-F1
#
_cell.length_a   1.000
_cell.length_b   1.000
_cell.length_c   1.000
_cell.angle_alpha   90.00
_cell.angle_beta   90.00
_cell.angle_gamma   90.00
#
_symmetry.space_group_name_H-M   'P 1'
#
loop_
_entity.id
_entity.type
_entity.pdbx_description
1 polymer ?
#
loop_
_entity_poly.entity_id
_entity_poly.type
_entity_poly.pdbx_seq_one_letter_code
_entity_poly.pdbx_strand_id
1 'polypeptide(L)'
;MNNHSQTLYEGTGLNIIEELYYGNVKPYKECFDHESEYARFLSIISDNEEKLNTYFINHSNTEDESHWFSTLTDAYSEIVDFYSKDRFVKGFQLGAKFMLDTFILPQQSVINDLV
;
A
#
# COMPACT_ATOMS: atom_id res chain seq x y z
N MET A 1 4.54 -46.98 14.23
CA MET A 1 4.00 -46.31 13.03
C MET A 1 3.98 -44.83 13.36
N ASN A 2 5.11 -44.14 13.17
CA ASN A 2 5.47 -43.38 11.95
C ASN A 2 4.37 -42.34 11.66
N ASN A 3 4.52 -41.08 12.04
CA ASN A 3 5.38 -39.99 11.51
C ASN A 3 4.54 -39.02 10.67
N HIS A 4 4.88 -37.72 10.79
CA HIS A 4 4.42 -36.54 10.04
C HIS A 4 3.21 -35.81 10.68
N SER A 5 3.31 -34.58 11.19
CA SER A 5 4.28 -33.51 10.92
C SER A 5 4.40 -32.57 12.13
N GLN A 6 5.47 -32.76 12.89
CA GLN A 6 6.13 -31.68 13.60
C GLN A 6 7.40 -31.38 12.80
N THR A 7 7.81 -30.10 12.78
CA THR A 7 8.97 -29.48 12.10
C THR A 7 8.79 -29.09 10.63
N LEU A 8 8.59 -27.78 10.36
CA LEU A 8 9.17 -27.06 9.21
C LEU A 8 9.21 -25.54 9.49
N TYR A 9 9.82 -25.11 10.60
CA TYR A 9 10.26 -23.70 10.79
C TYR A 9 11.60 -23.62 11.52
N GLU A 10 12.45 -24.63 11.36
CA GLU A 10 13.87 -24.54 11.71
C GLU A 10 14.66 -24.46 10.41
N GLY A 11 15.11 -23.26 10.06
CA GLY A 11 16.22 -23.06 9.13
C GLY A 11 15.91 -23.16 7.62
N THR A 12 15.17 -22.20 7.07
CA THR A 12 15.38 -21.74 5.68
C THR A 12 15.20 -20.23 5.61
N GLY A 13 16.25 -19.56 5.14
CA GLY A 13 16.25 -18.12 4.91
C GLY A 13 15.25 -17.76 3.81
N LEU A 14 14.09 -17.26 4.21
CA LEU A 14 13.22 -16.54 3.29
C LEU A 14 13.89 -15.20 3.00
N ASN A 15 14.50 -15.10 1.81
CA ASN A 15 15.02 -13.85 1.33
C ASN A 15 13.83 -12.92 1.08
N ILE A 16 13.66 -11.92 1.96
CA ILE A 16 12.54 -10.98 1.90
C ILE A 16 12.42 -10.26 0.54
N ILE A 17 13.54 -10.12 -0.20
CA ILE A 17 13.55 -9.52 -1.54
C ILE A 17 12.95 -10.48 -2.58
N GLU A 18 13.20 -11.78 -2.46
CA GLU A 18 12.59 -12.79 -3.34
C GLU A 18 11.09 -12.90 -3.07
N GLU A 19 10.69 -12.91 -1.80
CA GLU A 19 9.29 -12.92 -1.41
C GLU A 19 8.53 -11.66 -1.87
N LEU A 20 9.20 -10.51 -1.89
CA LEU A 20 8.67 -9.28 -2.49
C LEU A 20 8.57 -9.40 -4.02
N TYR A 21 9.60 -9.94 -4.69
CA TYR A 21 9.63 -10.10 -6.16
C TYR A 21 8.51 -11.00 -6.67
N TYR A 22 8.23 -12.12 -5.98
CA TYR A 22 7.14 -13.02 -6.32
C TYR A 22 5.76 -12.51 -5.87
N GLY A 23 5.69 -11.37 -5.17
CA GLY A 23 4.44 -10.75 -4.74
C GLY A 23 3.79 -11.40 -3.51
N ASN A 24 4.54 -12.23 -2.78
CA ASN A 24 4.11 -12.83 -1.52
C ASN A 24 4.03 -11.76 -0.41
N VAL A 25 4.89 -10.74 -0.48
CA VAL A 25 4.82 -9.54 0.37
C VAL A 25 4.12 -8.42 -0.38
N LYS A 26 3.06 -7.85 0.23
CA LYS A 26 2.32 -6.71 -0.31
C LYS A 26 2.45 -5.51 0.63
N PRO A 27 3.59 -4.81 0.60
CA PRO A 27 3.88 -3.73 1.55
C PRO A 27 2.98 -2.50 1.36
N TYR A 28 2.30 -2.39 0.22
CA TYR A 28 1.28 -1.38 -0.06
C TYR A 28 -0.10 -1.71 0.55
N LYS A 29 -0.30 -2.93 1.06
CA LYS A 29 -1.51 -3.26 1.83
C LYS A 29 -1.26 -2.82 3.26
N GLU A 30 -1.69 -1.60 3.59
CA GLU A 30 -1.61 -1.10 4.95
C GLU A 30 -2.42 -1.97 5.91
N CYS A 31 -1.89 -2.15 7.13
CA CYS A 31 -2.69 -2.69 8.22
C CYS A 31 -3.69 -1.60 8.63
N PHE A 32 -4.99 -1.91 8.60
CA PHE A 32 -6.03 -0.92 8.84
C PHE A 32 -6.06 -0.53 10.31
N ASP A 33 -5.55 0.66 10.64
CA ASP A 33 -5.74 1.26 11.96
C ASP A 33 -7.10 1.97 11.99
N HIS A 34 -8.03 1.38 12.73
CA HIS A 34 -9.40 1.86 12.90
C HIS A 34 -9.47 3.24 13.59
N GLU A 35 -8.43 3.66 14.32
CA GLU A 35 -8.37 4.96 14.99
C GLU A 35 -7.62 6.03 14.17
N SER A 36 -7.12 5.66 12.99
CA SER A 36 -6.39 6.59 12.13
C SER A 36 -7.30 7.67 11.53
N GLU A 37 -6.70 8.82 11.23
CA GLU A 37 -7.35 9.87 10.42
C GLU A 37 -7.85 9.32 9.08
N TYR A 38 -7.13 8.35 8.50
CA TYR A 38 -7.55 7.64 7.28
C TYR A 38 -8.87 6.90 7.49
N ALA A 39 -9.00 6.11 8.56
CA ALA A 39 -10.23 5.38 8.89
C ALA A 39 -11.41 6.34 9.11
N ARG A 40 -11.17 7.50 9.74
CA ARG A 40 -12.19 8.54 9.92
C ARG A 40 -12.68 9.11 8.59
N PHE A 41 -11.77 9.47 7.67
CA PHE A 41 -12.20 9.99 6.37
C PHE A 41 -12.84 8.91 5.49
N LEU A 42 -12.37 7.67 5.59
CA LEU A 42 -12.99 6.54 4.90
C LEU A 42 -14.43 6.32 5.38
N SER A 43 -14.70 6.38 6.70
CA SER A 43 -16.06 6.25 7.21
C SER A 43 -16.98 7.35 6.69
N ILE A 44 -16.50 8.59 6.62
CA ILE A 44 -17.26 9.72 6.03
C ILE A 44 -17.58 9.45 4.56
N ILE A 45 -16.63 8.93 3.79
CA ILE A 45 -16.86 8.58 2.37
C ILE A 45 -17.93 7.49 2.28
N SER A 46 -17.76 6.38 3.02
CA SER A 46 -18.71 5.26 3.00
C SER A 46 -20.12 5.66 3.41
N ASP A 47 -20.27 6.44 4.48
CA ASP A 47 -21.57 6.92 4.97
C ASP A 47 -22.29 7.81 3.94
N ASN A 48 -21.55 8.65 3.22
CA ASN A 48 -22.12 9.52 2.19
C ASN A 48 -22.44 8.75 0.91
N GLU A 49 -21.59 7.79 0.54
CA GLU A 49 -21.83 6.89 -0.59
C GLU A 49 -23.13 6.10 -0.40
N GLU A 50 -23.35 5.53 0.79
CA GLU A 50 -24.60 4.82 1.12
C GLU A 50 -25.82 5.73 1.02
N LYS A 51 -25.74 6.96 1.54
CA LYS A 51 -26.84 7.94 1.46
C LYS A 51 -27.16 8.31 0.01
N LEU A 52 -26.15 8.53 -0.82
CA LEU A 52 -26.33 8.86 -2.23
C LEU A 52 -26.92 7.68 -3.01
N ASN A 53 -26.41 6.46 -2.78
CA ASN A 53 -26.97 5.26 -3.39
C ASN A 53 -28.43 5.04 -2.98
N THR A 54 -28.76 5.24 -1.71
CA THR A 54 -30.15 5.18 -1.22
C THR A 54 -31.02 6.26 -1.87
N TYR A 55 -30.49 7.47 -2.04
CA TYR A 55 -31.19 8.55 -2.73
C TYR A 55 -31.48 8.16 -4.19
N PHE A 56 -30.51 7.62 -4.92
CA PHE A 56 -30.70 7.21 -6.32
C PHE A 56 -31.71 6.07 -6.46
N ILE A 57 -31.69 5.07 -5.57
CA ILE A 57 -32.66 3.96 -5.60
C ILE A 57 -34.10 4.47 -5.38
N ASN A 58 -34.28 5.46 -4.51
CA ASN A 58 -35.59 5.98 -4.15
C ASN A 58 -36.15 7.03 -5.14
N HIS A 59 -35.36 7.49 -6.11
CA HIS A 59 -35.77 8.51 -7.08
C HIS A 59 -35.59 8.00 -8.51
N SER A 60 -36.69 7.85 -9.25
CA SER A 60 -36.71 7.26 -10.60
C SER A 60 -36.17 8.15 -11.73
N ASN A 61 -35.75 9.39 -11.44
CA ASN A 61 -35.22 10.34 -12.43
C ASN A 61 -33.72 10.64 -12.23
N THR A 62 -32.97 9.74 -11.59
CA THR A 62 -31.56 9.98 -11.23
C THR A 62 -30.59 8.95 -11.81
N GLU A 63 -30.96 8.31 -12.93
CA GLU A 63 -30.14 7.27 -13.56
C GLU A 63 -28.79 7.82 -14.05
N ASP A 64 -28.79 9.00 -14.67
CA ASP A 64 -27.59 9.66 -15.17
C ASP A 64 -26.65 10.08 -14.03
N GLU A 65 -27.18 10.68 -12.96
CA GLU A 65 -26.40 11.08 -11.79
C GLU A 65 -25.80 9.88 -11.06
N SER A 66 -26.56 8.79 -10.94
CA SER A 66 -26.07 7.52 -10.39
C SER A 66 -24.91 6.97 -11.21
N HIS A 67 -25.05 6.98 -12.54
CA HIS A 67 -23.99 6.54 -13.45
C HIS A 67 -22.72 7.42 -13.36
N TRP A 68 -22.87 8.74 -13.32
CA TRP A 68 -21.73 9.66 -13.15
C TRP A 68 -21.05 9.46 -11.81
N PHE A 69 -21.82 9.28 -10.74
CA PHE A 69 -21.28 9.04 -9.40
C PHE A 69 -20.48 7.73 -9.36
N SER A 70 -21.02 6.63 -9.87
CA SER A 70 -20.30 5.35 -9.96
C SER A 70 -19.03 5.45 -10.80
N THR A 71 -19.09 6.14 -11.94
CA THR A 71 -17.92 6.35 -12.80
C THR A 71 -16.84 7.16 -12.07
N LEU A 72 -17.24 8.17 -11.30
CA LEU A 72 -16.34 8.99 -10.51
C LEU A 72 -15.68 8.18 -9.38
N THR A 73 -16.44 7.37 -8.63
CA THR A 73 -15.90 6.55 -7.53
C THR A 73 -14.93 5.51 -8.04
N ASP A 74 -15.26 4.86 -9.17
CA ASP A 74 -14.39 3.86 -9.81
C ASP A 74 -13.07 4.49 -10.26
N ALA A 75 -13.15 5.63 -10.96
CA ALA A 75 -11.96 6.35 -11.40
C ALA A 75 -11.09 6.83 -10.22
N TYR A 76 -11.72 7.29 -9.13
CA TYR A 76 -11.00 7.69 -7.93
C TYR A 76 -10.30 6.51 -7.26
N SER A 77 -10.97 5.36 -7.16
CA SER A 77 -10.38 4.12 -6.62
C SER A 77 -9.14 3.72 -7.41
N GLU A 78 -9.20 3.73 -8.74
CA GLU A 78 -8.05 3.42 -9.61
C GLU A 78 -6.89 4.42 -9.41
N ILE A 79 -7.18 5.71 -9.24
CA ILE A 79 -6.16 6.73 -8.94
C ILE A 79 -5.46 6.44 -7.60
N VAL A 80 -6.22 6.12 -6.55
CA VAL A 80 -5.65 5.78 -5.24
C VAL A 80 -4.76 4.53 -5.32
N ASP A 81 -5.21 3.53 -6.09
CA ASP A 81 -4.47 2.30 -6.34
C ASP A 81 -3.16 2.55 -7.08
N PHE A 82 -3.21 3.33 -8.16
CA PHE A 82 -2.03 3.75 -8.92
C PHE A 82 -1.06 4.53 -8.04
N TYR A 83 -1.58 5.46 -7.25
CA TYR A 83 -0.78 6.29 -6.36
C TYR A 83 -0.07 5.50 -5.28
N SER A 84 -0.75 4.52 -4.69
CA SER A 84 -0.17 3.64 -3.67
C SER A 84 1.00 2.82 -4.24
N LYS A 85 0.84 2.29 -5.46
CA LYS A 85 1.90 1.58 -6.19
C LYS A 85 3.09 2.49 -6.52
N ASP A 86 2.83 3.69 -7.05
CA ASP A 86 3.87 4.67 -7.39
C ASP A 86 4.66 5.15 -6.15
N ARG A 87 3.95 5.47 -5.06
CA ARG A 87 4.58 5.81 -3.77
C ARG A 87 5.46 4.68 -3.25
N PHE A 88 4.99 3.44 -3.32
CA PHE A 88 5.80 2.30 -2.91
C PHE A 88 7.10 2.18 -3.72
N VAL A 89 7.02 2.26 -5.06
CA VAL A 89 8.21 2.20 -5.93
C VAL A 89 9.20 3.32 -5.60
N LYS A 90 8.72 4.56 -5.47
CA LYS A 90 9.56 5.71 -5.12
C LYS A 90 10.20 5.55 -3.74
N GLY A 91 9.43 5.10 -2.76
CA GLY A 91 9.92 4.83 -1.40
C GLY A 91 10.98 3.72 -1.38
N PHE A 92 10.75 2.63 -2.12
CA PHE A 92 11.69 1.53 -2.23
C PHE A 92 13.02 1.95 -2.88
N GLN A 93 12.95 2.69 -4.00
CA GLN A 93 14.14 3.23 -4.66
C GLN A 93 14.92 4.18 -3.74
N LEU A 94 14.22 5.01 -2.96
CA LEU A 94 14.84 5.90 -1.98
C LEU A 94 15.53 5.10 -0.86
N GLY A 95 14.86 4.08 -0.31
CA GLY A 95 15.44 3.19 0.69
C GLY A 95 16.71 2.49 0.20
N ALA A 96 16.70 1.99 -1.04
CA ALA A 96 17.88 1.38 -1.65
C ALA A 96 19.06 2.36 -1.79
N LYS A 97 18.78 3.62 -2.17
CA LYS A 97 19.80 4.68 -2.21
C LYS A 97 20.40 4.95 -0.83
N PHE A 98 19.57 5.04 0.22
CA PHE A 98 20.06 5.21 1.59
C PHE A 98 20.95 4.04 2.04
N MET A 99 20.59 2.80 1.69
CA MET A 99 21.43 1.63 2.01
C MET A 99 22.78 1.70 1.30
N LEU A 100 22.81 2.09 0.02
CA LEU A 100 24.05 2.27 -0.74
C LEU A 100 24.94 3.33 -0.09
N ASP A 101 24.39 4.52 0.20
CA ASP A 101 25.13 5.63 0.81
C ASP A 101 25.67 5.30 2.21
N THR A 102 24.93 4.49 2.98
CA THR A 102 25.29 4.18 4.38
C THR A 102 26.30 3.04 4.49
N PHE A 103 26.14 1.98 3.69
CA PHE A 103 26.86 0.72 3.91
C PHE A 103 27.85 0.33 2.82
N ILE A 104 27.72 0.90 1.61
CA ILE A 104 28.49 0.44 0.44
C ILE A 104 29.44 1.54 -0.04
N LEU A 105 28.94 2.76 -0.17
CA LEU A 105 29.73 3.88 -0.68
C LEU A 105 30.66 4.41 0.42
N PRO A 106 31.94 4.68 0.12
CA PRO A 106 32.84 5.31 1.07
C PRO A 106 32.27 6.69 1.43
N GLN A 107 32.12 6.99 2.72
CA GLN A 107 31.92 8.36 3.14
C GLN A 107 33.14 9.15 2.66
N GLN A 108 32.93 10.13 1.76
CA GLN A 108 33.98 11.08 1.42
C GLN A 108 34.37 11.77 2.73
N SER A 109 35.51 11.36 3.28
CA SER A 109 36.06 11.93 4.49
C SER A 109 36.32 13.40 4.21
N VAL A 110 35.56 14.28 4.86
CA VAL A 110 35.82 15.73 4.91
C VAL A 110 37.15 16.03 5.66
N ILE A 111 37.95 15.00 5.99
CA ILE A 111 39.17 15.06 6.81
C ILE A 111 40.43 14.86 5.96
N ASN A 112 40.45 15.31 4.70
CA ASN A 112 41.69 15.34 3.91
C ASN A 112 42.32 16.74 3.82
N ASP A 113 41.73 17.76 4.45
CA ASP A 113 42.24 19.14 4.40
C ASP A 113 42.88 19.63 5.72
N LEU A 114 43.25 18.73 6.65
CA LEU A 114 43.77 19.12 7.98
C LEU A 114 45.07 18.44 8.44
N VAL A 115 45.85 17.78 7.58
CA VAL A 115 47.23 17.37 7.92
C VAL A 115 48.19 17.59 6.76
#